data_AF-A0A7S1SZX7-F1
#
_entry.id   AF-A0A7S1SZX7-F1
#
_cell.length_a   1.000
_cell.length_b   1.000
_cell.length_c   1.000
_cell.angle_alpha   90.00
_cell.angle_beta   90.00
_cell.angle_gamma   90.00
#
_symmetry.space_group_name_H-M   'P 1'
#
loop_
_entity.id
_entity.type
_entity.pdbx_description
1 polymer ?
#
loop_
_entity_poly.entity_id
_entity_poly.type
_entity_poly.pdbx_seq_one_letter_code
_entity_poly.pdbx_strand_id
1 'polypeptide(L)'
;QVGRLGESVYLDPSTASAVTVDPFALVVLSSRPALKAQLPPPGVELLRGAVEKALRPYLRDSYPDGLSAVYGVSTGRLQAEPEAEALTVCISSAYLRTKHFINGRWTSQWQVVVNAREGEAQMSAHVFGGCRVSIHYFEDGNIQLSSDYSGSMDVVGEDPDALGTAIVAAIAGAEALYLKELEDCYAELSNSTVKDLRRKLPRTGQKFPWSAQALKLAGELKAATSPGN
;
A
#
# COMPACT_ATOMS: atom_id res chain seq x y z
N GLN A 1 15.31 -4.04 4.73
CA GLN A 1 14.28 -3.80 5.78
C GLN A 1 14.69 -2.57 6.56
N VAL A 2 13.86 -1.54 6.53
CA VAL A 2 14.12 -0.27 7.21
C VAL A 2 14.05 -0.49 8.73
N GLY A 3 14.90 0.19 9.50
CA GLY A 3 14.93 0.08 10.96
C GLY A 3 15.64 -1.16 11.53
N ARG A 4 16.13 -2.09 10.70
CA ARG A 4 16.85 -3.28 11.19
C ARG A 4 18.28 -2.92 11.62
N LEU A 5 18.60 -3.14 12.90
CA LEU A 5 19.92 -2.88 13.50
C LEU A 5 20.78 -4.15 13.61
N GLY A 6 20.15 -5.33 13.65
CA GLY A 6 20.81 -6.63 13.78
C GLY A 6 19.89 -7.77 13.33
N GLU A 7 20.21 -9.01 13.70
CA GLU A 7 19.44 -10.18 13.26
C GLU A 7 17.97 -10.13 13.71
N SER A 8 17.77 -9.83 14.99
CA SER A 8 16.47 -9.73 15.66
C SER A 8 16.26 -8.38 16.36
N VAL A 9 17.05 -7.37 16.01
CA VAL A 9 17.05 -6.05 16.66
C VAL A 9 16.57 -4.99 15.70
N TYR A 10 15.57 -4.22 16.12
CA TYR A 10 14.91 -3.18 15.33
C TYR A 10 14.92 -1.86 16.09
N LEU A 11 15.06 -0.75 15.36
CA LEU A 11 14.93 0.60 15.90
C LEU A 11 13.45 0.97 15.98
N ASP A 12 13.01 1.45 17.13
CA ASP A 12 11.78 2.23 17.27
C ASP A 12 12.16 3.72 17.30
N PRO A 13 11.92 4.47 16.20
CA PRO A 13 12.28 5.88 16.11
C PRO A 13 11.40 6.77 17.00
N SER A 14 10.18 6.33 17.34
CA SER A 14 9.23 7.13 18.14
C SER A 14 9.64 7.21 19.61
N THR A 15 10.20 6.11 20.13
CA THR A 15 10.67 5.99 21.53
C THR A 15 12.20 6.05 21.65
N ALA A 16 12.90 6.30 20.54
CA ALA A 16 14.36 6.29 20.46
C ALA A 16 14.99 5.03 21.11
N SER A 17 14.37 3.87 20.89
CA SER A 17 14.73 2.61 21.55
C SER A 17 15.09 1.54 20.52
N ALA A 18 15.99 0.63 20.89
CA ALA A 18 16.29 -0.57 20.13
C ALA A 18 15.58 -1.77 20.79
N VAL A 19 14.72 -2.42 20.03
CA VAL A 19 13.85 -3.51 20.46
C VAL A 19 14.33 -4.83 19.89
N THR A 20 14.46 -5.84 20.73
CA THR A 20 14.78 -7.21 20.29
C THR A 20 13.49 -8.02 20.20
N VAL A 21 13.25 -8.63 19.04
CA VAL A 21 12.00 -9.32 18.71
C VAL A 21 12.29 -10.79 18.40
N ASP A 22 11.51 -11.70 18.97
CA ASP A 22 11.51 -13.10 18.56
C ASP A 22 10.71 -13.23 17.24
N PRO A 23 11.35 -13.61 16.11
CA PRO A 23 10.67 -13.69 14.82
C PRO A 23 9.66 -14.85 14.73
N PHE A 24 9.74 -15.86 15.60
CA PHE A 24 8.83 -17.00 15.61
C PHE A 24 7.66 -16.79 16.55
N ALA A 25 7.94 -16.32 17.77
CA ALA A 25 6.89 -16.05 18.75
C ALA A 25 6.18 -14.70 18.52
N LEU A 26 6.73 -13.83 17.66
CA LEU A 26 6.20 -12.49 17.35
C LEU A 26 6.04 -11.61 18.59
N VAL A 27 6.96 -11.74 19.55
CA VAL A 27 6.96 -10.99 20.82
C VAL A 27 8.23 -10.17 20.97
N VAL A 28 8.11 -9.05 21.67
CA VAL A 28 9.25 -8.26 22.12
C VAL A 28 9.90 -8.95 23.31
N LEU A 29 11.18 -9.29 23.18
CA LEU A 29 11.97 -9.93 24.25
C LEU A 29 12.57 -8.91 25.21
N SER A 30 13.11 -7.82 24.67
CA SER A 30 13.75 -6.76 25.47
C SER A 30 13.80 -5.44 24.72
N SER A 31 13.79 -4.34 25.46
CA SER A 31 14.01 -2.99 24.93
C SER A 31 15.19 -2.32 25.65
N ARG A 32 15.98 -1.56 24.89
CA ARG A 32 17.07 -0.73 25.42
C ARG A 32 17.06 0.63 24.72
N PRO A 33 17.62 1.69 25.31
CA PRO A 33 17.85 2.94 24.59
C PRO A 33 18.69 2.70 23.32
N ALA A 34 18.35 3.39 22.23
CA ALA A 34 19.12 3.35 21.00
C ALA A 34 20.47 4.05 21.20
N LEU A 35 21.52 3.52 20.56
CA LEU A 35 22.84 4.19 20.58
C LEU A 35 22.79 5.44 19.71
N LYS A 36 23.60 6.46 20.03
CA LYS A 36 23.67 7.70 19.24
C LYS A 36 23.96 7.43 17.74
N ALA A 37 24.79 6.44 17.43
CA ALA A 37 25.08 6.03 16.06
C ALA A 37 23.93 5.32 15.33
N GLN A 38 22.89 4.90 16.07
CA GLN A 38 21.69 4.24 15.54
C GLN A 38 20.54 5.22 15.32
N LEU A 39 20.65 6.44 15.86
CA LEU A 39 19.68 7.50 15.71
C LEU A 39 20.03 8.39 14.51
N PRO A 40 19.02 9.03 13.88
CA PRO A 40 19.27 9.96 12.79
C PRO A 40 20.09 11.17 13.25
N PRO A 41 20.80 11.84 12.33
CA PRO A 41 21.48 13.10 12.62
C PRO A 41 20.49 14.17 13.13
N PRO A 42 20.94 15.14 13.95
CA PRO A 42 20.06 16.18 14.50
C PRO A 42 19.27 16.99 13.45
N GLY A 43 19.85 17.23 12.27
CA GLY A 43 19.15 17.93 11.16
C GLY A 43 17.94 17.14 10.65
N VAL A 44 18.13 15.84 10.44
CA VAL A 44 17.10 14.90 9.97
C VAL A 44 16.03 14.63 11.04
N GLU A 45 16.39 14.66 12.33
CA GLU A 45 15.47 14.36 13.43
C GLU A 45 14.33 15.39 13.54
N LEU A 46 14.58 16.66 13.24
CA LEU A 46 13.55 17.70 13.23
C LEU A 46 12.47 17.39 12.18
N LEU A 47 12.88 17.10 10.95
CA LEU A 47 11.93 16.75 9.89
C LEU A 47 11.24 15.40 10.16
N ARG A 48 11.96 14.41 10.69
CA ARG A 48 11.39 13.11 11.09
C ARG A 48 10.26 13.30 12.10
N GLY A 49 10.50 14.10 13.14
CA GLY A 49 9.50 14.43 14.17
C GLY A 49 8.30 15.19 13.61
N ALA A 50 8.54 16.15 12.70
CA ALA A 50 7.48 16.88 12.01
C ALA A 50 6.58 15.96 11.15
N VAL A 51 7.19 15.08 10.35
CA VAL A 51 6.45 14.07 9.55
C VAL A 51 5.67 13.14 10.47
N GLU A 52 6.26 12.63 11.56
CA GLU A 52 5.55 11.76 12.50
C GLU A 52 4.33 12.46 13.13
N LYS A 53 4.49 13.73 13.53
CA LYS A 53 3.41 14.56 14.07
C LYS A 53 2.28 14.76 13.04
N ALA A 54 2.62 15.06 11.78
CA ALA A 54 1.65 15.22 10.70
C ALA A 54 0.96 13.90 10.33
N LEU A 55 1.63 12.76 10.50
CA LEU A 55 1.10 11.44 10.14
C LEU A 55 0.04 10.93 11.14
N ARG A 56 0.11 11.33 12.41
CA ARG A 56 -0.85 10.92 13.45
C ARG A 56 -2.32 11.19 13.10
N PRO A 57 -2.75 12.41 12.71
CA PRO A 57 -4.13 12.64 12.32
C PRO A 57 -4.52 11.84 11.09
N TYR A 58 -3.62 11.72 10.10
CA TYR A 58 -3.87 10.92 8.90
C TYR A 58 -4.14 9.44 9.21
N LEU A 59 -3.34 8.84 10.10
CA LEU A 59 -3.53 7.45 10.53
C LEU A 59 -4.85 7.26 11.26
N ARG A 60 -5.18 8.15 12.21
CA ARG A 60 -6.42 8.06 12.96
C ARG A 60 -7.65 8.06 12.03
N ASP A 61 -7.61 8.87 10.98
CA ASP A 61 -8.76 9.08 10.11
C ASP A 61 -8.83 8.01 8.98
N SER A 62 -7.69 7.58 8.43
CA SER A 62 -7.62 6.64 7.30
C SER A 62 -7.35 5.18 7.70
N TYR A 63 -6.68 4.94 8.83
CA TYR A 63 -6.23 3.62 9.28
C TYR A 63 -6.46 3.43 10.79
N PRO A 64 -7.69 3.14 11.25
CA PRO A 64 -8.01 3.08 12.68
C PRO A 64 -7.14 2.11 13.50
N ASP A 65 -6.78 0.95 12.92
CA ASP A 65 -5.89 -0.06 13.51
C ASP A 65 -4.46 -0.01 12.90
N GLY A 66 -4.14 1.07 12.19
CA GLY A 66 -2.87 1.26 11.49
C GLY A 66 -1.75 1.72 12.42
N LEU A 67 -0.54 1.27 12.11
CA LEU A 67 0.69 1.71 12.74
C LEU A 67 1.59 2.36 11.70
N SER A 68 2.47 3.24 12.17
CA SER A 68 3.49 3.86 11.33
C SER A 68 4.84 3.92 12.01
N ALA A 69 5.88 4.07 11.21
CA ALA A 69 7.22 4.37 11.67
C ALA A 69 7.92 5.28 10.65
N VAL A 70 8.55 6.35 11.14
CA VAL A 70 9.32 7.28 10.31
C VAL A 70 10.78 7.13 10.70
N TYR A 71 11.60 6.62 9.78
CA TYR A 71 13.01 6.39 9.98
C TYR A 71 13.83 7.48 9.28
N GLY A 72 14.80 8.06 9.99
CA GLY A 72 15.82 8.89 9.34
C GLY A 72 17.06 8.07 9.02
N VAL A 73 17.55 8.18 7.78
CA VAL A 73 18.75 7.50 7.30
C VAL A 73 19.64 8.54 6.63
N SER A 74 20.86 8.73 7.15
CA SER A 74 21.92 9.40 6.38
C SER A 74 22.41 8.41 5.33
N THR A 75 22.32 8.77 4.05
CA THR A 75 22.56 7.88 2.90
C THR A 75 24.04 7.55 2.67
N GLY A 76 24.76 7.08 3.70
CA GLY A 76 25.99 6.29 3.49
C GLY A 76 25.72 4.88 2.93
N ARG A 77 24.45 4.47 2.78
CA ARG A 77 24.02 3.10 2.44
C ARG A 77 23.06 2.97 1.24
N LEU A 78 22.60 4.08 0.66
CA LEU A 78 21.84 4.07 -0.59
C LEU A 78 22.79 4.63 -1.66
N GLN A 79 23.31 3.73 -2.50
CA GLN A 79 24.21 4.09 -3.61
C GLN A 79 23.50 5.06 -4.55
N ALA A 80 23.86 6.35 -4.52
CA ALA A 80 23.88 7.21 -5.71
C ALA A 80 24.49 8.61 -5.44
N GLU A 81 24.33 9.22 -4.27
CA GLU A 81 24.70 10.65 -4.10
C GLU A 81 25.29 10.94 -2.71
N PRO A 82 26.16 11.96 -2.57
CA PRO A 82 26.80 12.31 -1.29
C PRO A 82 25.74 12.74 -0.26
N GLU A 83 25.86 12.22 0.97
CA GLU A 83 25.15 12.62 2.21
C GLU A 83 23.78 13.32 2.05
N ALA A 84 22.88 12.76 1.25
CA ALA A 84 21.53 13.25 1.16
C ALA A 84 20.75 12.87 2.43
N GLU A 85 20.07 13.85 3.03
CA GLU A 85 19.16 13.58 4.13
C GLU A 85 17.95 12.82 3.60
N ALA A 86 17.80 11.57 4.03
CA ALA A 86 16.68 10.72 3.62
C ALA A 86 15.82 10.29 4.80
N LEU A 87 14.51 10.28 4.60
CA LEU A 87 13.55 9.65 5.49
C LEU A 87 12.89 8.46 4.79
N THR A 88 12.43 7.51 5.59
CA THR A 88 11.51 6.47 5.12
C THR A 88 10.30 6.45 6.03
N VAL A 89 9.14 6.73 5.46
CA VAL A 89 7.83 6.62 6.09
C VAL A 89 7.27 5.24 5.79
N CYS A 90 6.92 4.50 6.83
CA CYS A 90 6.25 3.21 6.73
C CYS A 90 4.86 3.32 7.38
N ILE A 91 3.83 2.83 6.69
CA ILE A 91 2.48 2.66 7.23
C ILE A 91 2.12 1.20 7.06
N SER A 92 1.56 0.58 8.10
CA SER A 92 1.03 -0.78 8.01
C SER A 92 -0.30 -0.88 8.75
N SER A 93 -1.29 -1.46 8.10
CA SER A 93 -2.57 -1.79 8.71
C SER A 93 -2.92 -3.23 8.36
N ALA A 94 -3.48 -3.96 9.32
CA ALA A 94 -3.91 -5.34 9.11
C ALA A 94 -5.32 -5.53 9.65
N TYR A 95 -6.15 -6.15 8.84
CA TYR A 95 -7.52 -6.52 9.19
C TYR A 95 -7.60 -8.05 9.20
N LEU A 96 -7.47 -8.66 10.38
CA LEU A 96 -7.40 -10.11 10.51
C LEU A 96 -8.68 -10.62 11.19
N ARG A 97 -9.61 -11.15 10.39
CA ARG A 97 -10.89 -11.70 10.88
C ARG A 97 -11.05 -13.14 10.43
N THR A 98 -10.23 -14.01 11.00
CA THR A 98 -10.22 -15.45 10.68
C THR A 98 -11.57 -16.14 10.91
N LYS A 99 -12.34 -15.70 11.93
CA LYS A 99 -13.72 -16.19 12.18
C LYS A 99 -14.70 -15.88 11.04
N HIS A 100 -14.40 -14.86 10.24
CA HIS A 100 -15.17 -14.43 9.08
C HIS A 100 -14.42 -14.74 7.77
N PHE A 101 -13.45 -15.65 7.83
CA PHE A 101 -12.69 -16.14 6.67
C PHE A 101 -12.06 -15.06 5.80
N ILE A 102 -11.71 -13.90 6.38
CA ILE A 102 -11.11 -12.78 5.65
C ILE A 102 -9.91 -12.22 6.40
N ASN A 103 -8.81 -12.04 5.67
CA ASN A 103 -7.62 -11.32 6.12
C ASN A 103 -7.25 -10.26 5.07
N GLY A 104 -6.98 -9.05 5.51
CA GLY A 104 -6.50 -7.94 4.70
C GLY A 104 -5.25 -7.33 5.31
N ARG A 105 -4.36 -6.83 4.45
CA ARG A 105 -3.18 -6.07 4.85
C ARG A 105 -2.96 -4.93 3.86
N TRP A 106 -2.69 -3.77 4.42
CA TRP A 106 -2.20 -2.61 3.72
C TRP A 106 -0.78 -2.30 4.21
N THR A 107 0.13 -2.05 3.29
CA THR A 107 1.48 -1.58 3.59
C THR A 107 1.87 -0.46 2.64
N SER A 108 2.25 0.69 3.19
CA SER A 108 2.87 1.78 2.44
C SER A 108 4.30 1.99 2.86
N GLN A 109 5.18 2.21 1.89
CA GLN A 109 6.56 2.58 2.12
C GLN A 109 6.94 3.72 1.18
N TRP A 110 7.25 4.87 1.77
CA TRP A 110 7.60 6.09 1.06
C TRP A 110 8.99 6.55 1.49
N GLN A 111 9.90 6.70 0.54
CA GLN A 111 11.21 7.31 0.73
C GLN A 111 11.11 8.80 0.42
N VAL A 112 11.72 9.62 1.26
CA VAL A 112 11.75 11.07 1.14
C VAL A 112 13.21 11.46 1.04
N VAL A 113 13.62 12.10 -0.05
CA VAL A 113 14.95 12.66 -0.22
C VAL A 113 14.83 14.17 -0.15
N VAL A 114 15.44 14.77 0.86
CA VAL A 114 15.39 16.22 1.08
C VAL A 114 16.47 16.87 0.25
N ASN A 115 16.07 17.80 -0.61
CA ASN A 115 16.96 18.66 -1.37
C ASN A 115 16.96 20.03 -0.68
N ALA A 116 17.76 20.16 0.39
CA ALA A 116 17.99 21.43 1.05
C ALA A 116 19.29 22.05 0.51
N ARG A 117 19.20 23.19 -0.17
CA ARG A 117 20.37 23.99 -0.55
C ARG A 117 20.53 25.13 0.45
N GLU A 118 21.71 25.27 1.03
CA GLU A 118 22.03 26.41 1.90
C GLU A 118 21.77 27.73 1.13
N GLY A 119 20.88 28.58 1.66
CA GLY A 119 20.56 29.89 1.10
C GLY A 119 19.23 30.00 0.35
N GLU A 120 18.50 28.90 0.15
CA GLU A 120 17.14 28.93 -0.41
C GLU A 120 16.10 29.09 0.72
N ALA A 121 15.10 29.96 0.49
CA ALA A 121 14.04 30.24 1.47
C ALA A 121 13.01 29.10 1.62
N GLN A 122 13.07 28.08 0.75
CA GLN A 122 12.17 26.94 0.72
C GLN A 122 12.97 25.64 0.71
N MET A 123 12.52 24.68 1.51
CA MET A 123 13.00 23.31 1.51
C MET A 123 12.18 22.52 0.49
N SER A 124 12.85 21.74 -0.36
CA SER A 124 12.18 20.82 -1.28
C SER A 124 12.50 19.37 -0.92
N ALA A 125 11.55 18.48 -1.15
CA ALA A 125 11.74 17.05 -0.97
C ALA A 125 11.11 16.26 -2.11
N HIS A 126 11.85 15.25 -2.55
CA HIS A 126 11.37 14.27 -3.52
C HIS A 126 10.87 13.04 -2.76
N VAL A 127 9.58 12.73 -2.90
CA VAL A 127 8.94 11.59 -2.23
C VAL A 127 8.64 10.54 -3.29
N PHE A 128 9.15 9.33 -3.11
CA PHE A 128 8.91 8.21 -4.00
C PHE A 128 8.72 6.92 -3.22
N GLY A 129 7.90 6.03 -3.73
CA GLY A 129 7.54 4.83 -2.99
C GLY A 129 6.27 4.22 -3.50
N GLY A 130 5.56 3.53 -2.61
CA GLY A 130 4.39 2.79 -3.03
C GLY A 130 3.58 2.17 -1.91
N CYS A 131 2.44 1.65 -2.31
CA CYS A 131 1.45 0.99 -1.47
C CYS A 131 1.27 -0.44 -1.98
N ARG A 132 0.98 -1.37 -1.07
CA ARG A 132 0.59 -2.73 -1.40
C ARG A 132 -0.63 -3.09 -0.60
N VAL A 133 -1.62 -3.65 -1.30
CA VAL A 133 -2.80 -4.26 -0.69
C VAL A 133 -2.75 -5.77 -0.91
N SER A 134 -3.04 -6.51 0.14
CA SER A 134 -3.16 -7.97 0.09
C SER A 134 -4.40 -8.41 0.84
N ILE A 135 -5.34 -9.05 0.16
CA ILE A 135 -6.59 -9.55 0.75
C ILE A 135 -6.69 -11.04 0.43
N HIS A 136 -7.11 -11.81 1.42
CA HIS A 136 -7.34 -13.25 1.30
C HIS A 136 -8.69 -13.57 1.92
N TYR A 137 -9.61 -14.06 1.09
CA TYR A 137 -10.91 -14.58 1.49
C TYR A 137 -10.96 -16.07 1.24
N PHE A 138 -11.38 -16.83 2.25
CA PHE A 138 -11.25 -18.29 2.26
C PHE A 138 -12.49 -19.03 2.81
N GLU A 139 -13.67 -18.45 2.62
CA GLU A 139 -14.94 -19.14 2.85
C GLU A 139 -15.35 -19.86 1.57
N ASP A 140 -15.54 -21.18 1.63
CA ASP A 140 -15.97 -22.02 0.50
C ASP A 140 -15.13 -21.88 -0.80
N GLY A 141 -13.89 -21.39 -0.67
CA GLY A 141 -12.98 -21.12 -1.77
C GLY A 141 -11.65 -20.53 -1.28
N ASN A 142 -10.79 -20.14 -2.22
CA ASN A 142 -9.56 -19.41 -1.93
C ASN A 142 -9.42 -18.29 -2.96
N ILE A 143 -9.73 -17.06 -2.53
CA ILE A 143 -9.70 -15.87 -3.36
C ILE A 143 -8.67 -14.91 -2.77
N GLN A 144 -7.74 -14.45 -3.60
CA GLN A 144 -6.69 -13.54 -3.20
C GLN A 144 -6.67 -12.32 -4.12
N LEU A 145 -6.51 -11.15 -3.50
CA LEU A 145 -6.13 -9.91 -4.17
C LEU A 145 -4.71 -9.57 -3.73
N SER A 146 -3.81 -9.36 -4.68
CA SER A 146 -2.52 -8.73 -4.47
C SER A 146 -2.38 -7.62 -5.49
N SER A 147 -2.24 -6.39 -5.03
CA SER A 147 -2.02 -5.24 -5.90
C SER A 147 -0.98 -4.31 -5.28
N ASP A 148 -0.21 -3.70 -6.15
CA ASP A 148 0.92 -2.84 -5.85
C ASP A 148 0.74 -1.53 -6.61
N TYR A 149 1.05 -0.43 -5.95
CA TYR A 149 1.11 0.90 -6.54
C TYR A 149 2.48 1.50 -6.25
N SER A 150 3.04 2.20 -7.23
CA SER A 150 4.26 2.97 -7.06
C SER A 150 4.07 4.36 -7.64
N GLY A 151 4.52 5.38 -6.92
CA GLY A 151 4.39 6.78 -7.32
C GLY A 151 5.60 7.59 -6.89
N SER A 152 5.70 8.78 -7.46
CA SER A 152 6.71 9.77 -7.15
C SER A 152 6.10 11.17 -7.20
N MET A 153 6.51 12.05 -6.29
CA MET A 153 5.95 13.39 -6.13
C MET A 153 7.02 14.32 -5.56
N ASP A 154 7.00 15.57 -5.99
CA ASP A 154 7.85 16.63 -5.44
C ASP A 154 7.00 17.52 -4.52
N VAL A 155 7.54 17.81 -3.34
CA VAL A 155 6.89 18.66 -2.34
C VAL A 155 7.84 19.78 -1.90
N VAL A 156 7.24 20.91 -1.51
CA VAL A 156 7.97 22.09 -1.07
C VAL A 156 7.36 22.58 0.24
N GLY A 157 8.20 23.06 1.16
CA GLY A 157 7.79 23.62 2.44
C GLY A 157 8.72 24.73 2.90
N GLU A 158 8.19 25.68 3.65
CA GLU A 158 8.96 26.83 4.17
C GLU A 158 9.78 26.47 5.40
N ASP A 159 9.26 25.56 6.23
CA ASP A 159 9.91 25.05 7.44
C ASP A 159 9.72 23.51 7.54
N PRO A 160 10.39 22.83 8.49
CA PRO A 160 10.26 21.38 8.65
C PRO A 160 8.84 20.90 8.97
N ASP A 161 8.02 21.70 9.66
CA ASP A 161 6.63 21.35 10.03
C ASP A 161 5.70 21.44 8.80
N ALA A 162 5.85 22.49 7.99
CA ALA A 162 5.15 22.70 6.73
C ALA A 162 5.55 21.65 5.71
N LEU A 163 6.85 21.35 5.59
CA LEU A 163 7.34 20.28 4.72
C LEU A 163 6.80 18.91 5.18
N GLY A 164 6.82 18.62 6.48
CA GLY A 164 6.25 17.39 7.03
C GLY A 164 4.76 17.24 6.70
N THR A 165 3.99 18.33 6.80
CA THR A 165 2.58 18.36 6.43
C THR A 165 2.36 18.14 4.94
N ALA A 166 3.18 18.78 4.09
CA ALA A 166 3.13 18.63 2.64
C ALA A 166 3.45 17.18 2.20
N ILE A 167 4.46 16.55 2.81
CA ILE A 167 4.82 15.14 2.58
C ILE A 167 3.62 14.23 2.88
N VAL A 168 3.00 14.38 4.05
CA VAL A 168 1.86 13.54 4.45
C VAL A 168 0.65 13.78 3.55
N ALA A 169 0.37 15.03 3.17
CA ALA A 169 -0.71 15.35 2.24
C ALA A 169 -0.50 14.72 0.86
N ALA A 170 0.74 14.72 0.36
CA ALA A 170 1.08 14.14 -0.91
C ALA A 170 0.98 12.60 -0.89
N ILE A 171 1.45 11.95 0.20
CA ILE A 171 1.23 10.52 0.46
C ILE A 171 -0.28 10.20 0.50
N ALA A 172 -1.05 10.97 1.26
CA ALA A 172 -2.49 10.78 1.37
C ALA A 172 -3.21 10.91 0.02
N GLY A 173 -2.80 11.88 -0.81
CA GLY A 173 -3.32 12.05 -2.16
C GLY A 173 -3.00 10.87 -3.07
N ALA A 174 -1.77 10.35 -3.03
CA ALA A 174 -1.37 9.18 -3.81
C ALA A 174 -2.12 7.90 -3.37
N GLU A 175 -2.27 7.69 -2.06
CA GLU A 175 -3.02 6.55 -1.52
C GLU A 175 -4.52 6.63 -1.87
N ALA A 176 -5.11 7.83 -1.85
CA ALA A 176 -6.50 8.04 -2.25
C ALA A 176 -6.71 7.81 -3.76
N LEU A 177 -5.76 8.26 -4.60
CA LEU A 177 -5.79 7.99 -6.04
C LEU A 177 -5.71 6.48 -6.31
N TYR A 178 -4.78 5.79 -5.65
CA TYR A 178 -4.65 4.33 -5.78
C TYR A 178 -5.93 3.59 -5.35
N LEU A 179 -6.54 3.99 -4.24
CA LEU A 179 -7.79 3.39 -3.78
C LEU A 179 -8.91 3.58 -4.81
N LYS A 180 -9.02 4.77 -5.38
CA LYS A 180 -9.99 5.06 -6.44
C LYS A 180 -9.74 4.22 -7.70
N GLU A 181 -8.50 4.09 -8.13
CA GLU A 181 -8.12 3.25 -9.28
C GLU A 181 -8.48 1.77 -9.04
N LEU A 182 -8.31 1.27 -7.82
CA LEU A 182 -8.76 -0.08 -7.44
C LEU A 182 -10.28 -0.21 -7.51
N GLU A 183 -11.03 0.76 -6.99
CA GLU A 183 -12.50 0.78 -7.06
C GLU A 183 -13.00 0.76 -8.50
N ASP A 184 -12.43 1.62 -9.35
CA ASP A 184 -12.77 1.71 -10.78
C ASP A 184 -12.42 0.40 -11.50
N CYS A 185 -11.28 -0.21 -11.20
CA CYS A 185 -10.88 -1.51 -11.74
C CYS A 185 -11.87 -2.62 -11.37
N TYR A 186 -12.33 -2.68 -10.12
CA TYR A 186 -13.33 -3.66 -9.69
C TYR A 186 -14.71 -3.41 -10.29
N ALA A 187 -15.10 -2.15 -10.46
CA ALA A 187 -16.32 -1.78 -11.16
C ALA A 187 -16.28 -2.25 -12.63
N GLU A 188 -15.14 -2.12 -13.31
CA GLU A 188 -14.96 -2.64 -14.66
C GLU A 188 -14.97 -4.17 -14.72
N LEU A 189 -14.18 -4.84 -13.87
CA LEU A 189 -14.08 -6.31 -13.81
C LEU A 189 -15.46 -6.97 -13.66
N SER A 190 -16.29 -6.42 -12.77
CA SER A 190 -17.64 -6.93 -12.52
C SER A 190 -18.59 -6.75 -13.71
N ASN A 191 -18.39 -5.69 -14.51
CA ASN A 191 -19.30 -5.28 -15.56
C ASN A 191 -18.96 -5.81 -16.94
N SER A 192 -17.68 -5.98 -17.28
CA SER A 192 -17.23 -6.42 -18.60
C SER A 192 -16.48 -7.75 -18.52
N THR A 193 -15.32 -7.77 -17.87
CA THR A 193 -14.33 -8.85 -17.97
C THR A 193 -14.87 -10.21 -17.55
N VAL A 194 -15.58 -10.28 -16.41
CA VAL A 194 -16.17 -11.54 -15.95
C VAL A 194 -17.30 -12.01 -16.87
N LYS A 195 -18.06 -11.08 -17.47
CA LYS A 195 -19.15 -11.41 -18.41
C LYS A 195 -18.61 -11.95 -19.72
N ASP A 196 -17.48 -11.44 -20.18
CA ASP A 196 -16.79 -11.91 -21.39
C ASP A 196 -16.23 -13.31 -21.20
N LEU A 197 -15.72 -13.62 -20.00
CA LEU A 197 -15.30 -14.98 -19.65
C LEU A 197 -16.49 -15.95 -19.58
N ARG A 198 -17.54 -15.58 -18.84
CA ARG A 198 -18.74 -16.40 -18.72
C ARG A 198 -19.98 -15.53 -18.49
N ARG A 199 -20.87 -15.56 -19.48
CA ARG A 199 -22.18 -14.92 -19.37
C ARG A 199 -23.04 -15.65 -18.34
N LYS A 200 -23.78 -14.89 -17.53
CA LYS A 200 -24.81 -15.43 -16.61
C LYS A 200 -25.91 -16.21 -17.35
N LEU A 201 -26.24 -15.77 -18.56
CA LEU A 201 -27.18 -16.43 -19.46
C LEU A 201 -26.63 -16.46 -20.90
N PRO A 202 -27.03 -17.48 -21.70
CA PRO A 202 -26.81 -17.47 -23.14
C PRO A 202 -27.30 -16.16 -23.81
N ARG A 203 -26.84 -15.90 -25.04
CA ARG A 203 -27.27 -14.73 -25.83
C ARG A 203 -28.78 -14.59 -25.97
N THR A 204 -29.50 -15.71 -25.91
CA THR A 204 -30.97 -15.77 -25.97
C THR A 204 -31.67 -15.22 -24.73
N GLY A 205 -30.95 -14.97 -23.62
CA GLY A 205 -31.56 -14.55 -22.36
C GLY A 205 -32.35 -15.66 -21.64
N GLN A 206 -32.29 -16.89 -22.13
CA GLN A 206 -32.96 -18.05 -21.55
C GLN A 206 -31.95 -19.12 -21.16
N LYS A 207 -32.26 -19.91 -20.12
CA LYS A 207 -31.43 -21.07 -19.76
C LYS A 207 -31.36 -22.04 -20.93
N PHE A 208 -30.26 -22.78 -21.00
CA PHE A 208 -30.09 -23.77 -22.06
C PHE A 208 -31.20 -24.84 -21.95
N PRO A 209 -31.94 -25.10 -23.04
CA PRO A 209 -33.00 -26.09 -23.03
C PRO A 209 -32.39 -27.49 -23.14
N TRP A 210 -32.22 -28.15 -22.00
CA TRP A 210 -31.62 -29.49 -21.95
C TRP A 210 -32.51 -30.62 -22.50
N SER A 211 -33.79 -30.35 -22.82
CA SER A 211 -34.70 -31.41 -23.29
C SER A 211 -34.36 -31.83 -24.72
N ALA A 212 -34.32 -33.14 -24.95
CA ALA A 212 -34.00 -33.72 -26.26
C ALA A 212 -34.96 -33.24 -27.35
N GLN A 213 -36.25 -33.06 -27.03
CA GLN A 213 -37.22 -32.55 -28.00
C GLN A 213 -36.95 -31.08 -28.38
N ALA A 214 -36.59 -30.22 -27.42
CA ALA A 214 -36.27 -28.82 -27.71
C ALA A 214 -34.98 -28.68 -28.53
N LEU A 215 -33.98 -29.52 -28.27
CA LEU A 215 -32.74 -29.56 -29.05
C LEU A 215 -32.99 -30.05 -30.48
N LYS A 216 -33.85 -31.06 -30.65
CA LYS A 216 -34.22 -31.60 -31.98
C LYS A 216 -34.98 -30.57 -32.80
N LEU A 217 -36.00 -29.93 -32.20
CA LEU A 217 -36.78 -28.87 -32.83
C LEU A 217 -35.91 -27.66 -33.21
N ALA A 218 -34.97 -27.25 -32.34
CA ALA A 218 -34.03 -26.17 -32.64
C ALA A 218 -33.08 -26.51 -33.80
N GLY A 219 -32.65 -27.78 -33.91
CA GLY A 219 -31.86 -28.27 -35.04
C GLY A 219 -32.63 -28.21 -36.35
N GLU A 220 -33.88 -28.64 -36.35
CA GLU A 220 -34.78 -28.60 -37.52
C GLU A 220 -35.08 -27.16 -37.96
N LEU A 221 -35.38 -26.25 -37.02
CA LEU A 221 -35.57 -24.83 -37.29
C LEU A 221 -34.33 -24.17 -37.91
N LYS A 222 -33.14 -24.50 -37.41
CA LYS A 222 -31.88 -23.96 -37.95
C LYS A 222 -31.64 -24.43 -39.39
N ALA A 223 -31.90 -25.71 -39.68
CA ALA A 223 -31.80 -26.28 -41.02
C ALA A 223 -32.81 -25.63 -41.99
N ALA A 224 -34.02 -25.30 -41.53
CA ALA A 224 -35.04 -24.64 -42.33
C ALA A 224 -34.73 -23.15 -42.63
N THR A 225 -33.97 -22.47 -41.76
CA THR A 225 -33.64 -21.04 -41.90
C THR A 225 -32.34 -20.73 -42.64
N SER A 226 -31.50 -21.73 -42.92
CA SER A 226 -30.35 -21.53 -43.80
C SER A 226 -30.83 -21.40 -45.24
N PRO A 227 -30.61 -20.25 -45.92
CA PRO A 227 -30.97 -20.12 -47.33
C PRO A 227 -30.16 -21.15 -48.12
N GLY A 228 -30.85 -21.97 -48.90
CA GLY A 228 -30.21 -22.95 -49.77
C GLY A 228 -29.25 -22.28 -50.75
N ASN A 229 -28.13 -22.97 -51.01
CA ASN A 229 -27.46 -22.90 -52.30
C ASN A 229 -28.45 -23.11 -53.45
#